data_AF-A0A6A7N0H1-F1
#
_entry.id   AF-A0A6A7N0H1-F1
#
_cell.length_a   1.000
_cell.length_b   1.000
_cell.length_c   1.000
_cell.angle_alpha   90.00
_cell.angle_beta   90.00
_cell.angle_gamma   90.00
#
_symmetry.space_group_name_H-M   'P 1'
#
loop_
_entity.id
_entity.type
_entity.pdbx_description
1 polymer ?
#
loop_
_entity_poly.entity_id
_entity_poly.type
_entity_poly.pdbx_seq_one_letter_code
_entity_poly.pdbx_strand_id
1 'polypeptide(L)'
;MCKGRHGGWLCRRGKQQHPVESLIVVIVSGTAVPKIKPTQSSTNMKKTGRDNFSSAIIKTLERRVNAKCSNPDCRVPTSGPTVKVDKANNVGIAAHITAAARGGPRYDDEITPDQRAGIDNAIWLCSNCATKIDRDADRYHIRLLNEWKQKAEEHAEEEFGKPPLSRQDYSALEDLAFGRLKKIGLSDAVSRIGKLTAEAMEKLDPRFSVDVQYQAGSTSYTFNPRLPVSMSFGVKPDFGAEFKKKYSDLIKHGKDLEIDADAVKFEGSPLFEHNESSAGKLVLSTHARKAAVLKCVFETTGKNSPLRVDDIHGELVGGAESVTFRGNAFGGIIVFTLTCPIVSGAKKSCSVNATVELTSWYGRPLRSLPYFNKVYEFYEAMQRGDRLLTHIEIEGMTAISASGSFNASNPEFGKFYWLFRYIRNARAILELLGFDVDFDEKFSATAKEIQFAEEIYRTLFSQKGLRGKKVATATIKISIFPGAKPEEIDRMCLIPHVIQFDIEYLAPLILFGQKIERPRVRRTYTSATIKKLGRAGKIEPGHSYDFKICPAEGCELIVDFVAAKA
;
A
#
# COMPACT_ATOMS: atom_id res chain seq x y z
N MET A 1 5.73 39.88 49.40
CA MET A 1 6.84 40.34 50.24
C MET A 1 7.91 39.24 50.28
N CYS A 2 8.92 39.34 49.42
CA CYS A 2 10.29 38.81 49.53
C CYS A 2 10.99 39.07 48.18
N LYS A 3 12.14 39.77 48.23
CA LYS A 3 12.96 40.24 47.11
C LYS A 3 14.36 39.60 47.20
N GLY A 4 14.99 39.38 46.03
CA GLY A 4 16.45 39.27 45.80
C GLY A 4 17.00 37.83 45.76
N ARG A 5 17.99 37.44 44.92
CA ARG A 5 19.00 38.14 44.10
C ARG A 5 19.46 37.25 42.93
N HIS A 6 20.09 37.92 41.95
CA HIS A 6 20.77 37.45 40.74
C HIS A 6 21.77 36.28 40.92
N GLY A 7 21.93 35.48 39.85
CA GLY A 7 23.11 34.65 39.60
C GLY A 7 23.03 33.76 38.36
N GLY A 8 23.77 34.13 37.30
CA GLY A 8 24.48 33.22 36.39
C GLY A 8 23.70 32.35 35.39
N TRP A 9 23.69 32.76 34.12
CA TRP A 9 23.52 31.83 32.99
C TRP A 9 24.76 30.93 32.88
N LEU A 10 24.64 29.67 33.31
CA LEU A 10 25.56 28.60 32.92
C LEU A 10 24.82 27.61 32.03
N CYS A 11 25.24 27.58 30.76
CA CYS A 11 24.90 26.58 29.77
C CYS A 11 25.34 25.20 30.27
N ARG A 12 24.41 24.40 30.80
CA ARG A 12 24.61 22.95 31.00
C ARG A 12 23.78 22.21 29.96
N ARG A 13 24.48 21.48 29.08
CA ARG A 13 23.95 20.45 28.18
C ARG A 13 23.25 19.38 29.02
N GLY A 14 21.94 19.53 29.24
CA GLY A 14 21.10 18.51 29.84
C GLY A 14 20.47 17.66 28.74
N LYS A 15 20.79 16.36 28.72
CA LYS A 15 20.02 15.34 28.01
C LYS A 15 18.55 15.52 28.40
N GLN A 16 17.69 15.82 27.43
CA GLN A 16 16.25 15.80 27.68
C GLN A 16 15.80 14.34 27.80
N GLN A 17 15.62 13.88 29.04
CA GLN A 17 14.88 12.67 29.34
C GLN A 17 13.40 13.06 29.36
N HIS A 18 12.64 12.61 28.36
CA HIS A 18 11.18 12.68 28.38
C HIS A 18 10.66 11.26 28.68
N PRO A 19 9.82 11.07 29.71
CA PRO A 19 9.17 9.79 29.92
C PRO A 19 8.20 9.56 28.77
N VAL A 20 8.43 8.51 27.99
CA VAL A 20 7.59 8.14 26.86
C VAL A 20 6.61 7.08 27.35
N GLU A 21 5.36 7.48 27.61
CA GLU A 21 4.44 6.60 28.34
C GLU A 21 3.86 5.44 27.52
N SER A 22 3.92 5.43 26.18
CA SER A 22 3.76 4.21 25.37
C SER A 22 3.81 4.51 23.87
N LEU A 23 4.79 3.90 23.19
CA LEU A 23 4.96 3.92 21.74
C LEU A 23 4.91 2.49 21.20
N ILE A 24 4.26 2.32 20.05
CA ILE A 24 4.39 1.11 19.23
C ILE A 24 5.56 1.35 18.29
N VAL A 25 6.48 0.39 18.25
CA VAL A 25 7.65 0.42 17.36
C VAL A 25 7.44 -0.62 16.27
N VAL A 26 7.45 -0.20 15.00
CA VAL A 26 7.43 -1.12 13.84
C VAL A 26 8.74 -1.01 13.07
N ILE A 27 9.45 -2.13 12.89
CA ILE A 27 10.65 -2.23 12.04
C ILE A 27 10.32 -3.11 10.83
N VAL A 28 10.58 -2.61 9.63
CA VAL A 28 10.30 -3.31 8.36
C VAL A 28 11.60 -3.62 7.62
N SER A 29 11.96 -4.88 7.37
CA SER A 29 13.21 -5.25 6.66
C SER A 29 13.01 -6.14 5.43
N GLY A 30 13.87 -5.97 4.41
CA GLY A 30 13.90 -6.74 3.16
C GLY A 30 15.20 -7.54 2.97
N THR A 31 15.15 -8.71 2.31
CA THR A 31 16.31 -9.61 2.15
C THR A 31 16.66 -9.88 0.67
N ALA A 32 17.97 -10.00 0.36
CA ALA A 32 18.51 -10.40 -0.94
C ALA A 32 19.48 -11.60 -0.77
N VAL A 33 19.45 -12.57 -1.69
CA VAL A 33 20.22 -13.83 -1.62
C VAL A 33 21.09 -14.04 -2.88
N PRO A 34 22.42 -14.29 -2.79
CA PRO A 34 23.23 -14.71 -3.93
C PRO A 34 23.52 -16.23 -3.96
N LYS A 35 23.61 -16.80 -5.18
CA LYS A 35 23.93 -18.22 -5.48
C LYS A 35 25.36 -18.39 -6.01
N ILE A 36 26.03 -19.48 -5.65
CA ILE A 36 27.33 -19.92 -6.23
C ILE A 36 27.23 -21.36 -6.77
N LYS A 37 27.88 -21.63 -7.92
CA LYS A 37 27.95 -22.93 -8.65
C LYS A 37 29.28 -23.68 -8.38
N PRO A 38 29.34 -25.02 -8.51
CA PRO A 38 30.54 -25.83 -8.20
C PRO A 38 31.32 -26.32 -9.43
N THR A 39 32.60 -26.68 -9.27
CA THR A 39 33.40 -27.48 -10.22
C THR A 39 34.37 -28.45 -9.52
N GLN A 40 34.74 -29.51 -10.24
CA GLN A 40 35.24 -30.84 -9.79
C GLN A 40 36.77 -31.03 -9.86
N SER A 41 37.27 -32.11 -9.21
CA SER A 41 38.15 -33.16 -9.81
C SER A 41 39.34 -33.64 -8.94
N SER A 42 39.50 -34.98 -8.85
CA SER A 42 40.65 -35.94 -8.64
C SER A 42 41.78 -35.64 -7.61
N THR A 43 42.10 -36.49 -6.61
CA THR A 43 42.75 -37.83 -6.51
C THR A 43 44.23 -37.89 -6.91
N ASN A 44 45.16 -38.15 -5.97
CA ASN A 44 45.77 -39.48 -5.75
C ASN A 44 46.77 -39.51 -4.57
N MET A 45 46.89 -40.67 -3.93
CA MET A 45 47.68 -40.93 -2.70
C MET A 45 49.06 -41.55 -3.00
N LYS A 46 50.10 -41.14 -2.25
CA LYS A 46 51.28 -41.97 -1.89
C LYS A 46 51.73 -41.62 -0.46
N LYS A 47 51.93 -42.64 0.39
CA LYS A 47 52.45 -42.53 1.78
C LYS A 47 53.99 -42.54 1.76
N THR A 48 54.63 -41.71 2.60
CA THR A 48 55.46 -42.09 3.79
C THR A 48 56.13 -40.84 4.38
N GLY A 49 56.08 -40.68 5.72
CA GLY A 49 56.72 -39.58 6.47
C GLY A 49 55.77 -38.55 7.13
N ARG A 50 54.52 -38.93 7.44
CA ARG A 50 53.46 -38.02 7.91
C ARG A 50 53.22 -38.15 9.41
N ASP A 51 53.32 -37.04 10.15
CA ASP A 51 53.02 -36.93 11.59
C ASP A 51 51.50 -36.99 11.78
N ASN A 52 50.93 -38.19 11.97
CA ASN A 52 49.47 -38.36 12.07
C ASN A 52 48.97 -38.30 13.52
N PHE A 53 47.74 -37.79 13.71
CA PHE A 53 47.03 -37.82 14.98
C PHE A 53 46.81 -39.23 15.51
N SER A 54 46.93 -39.40 16.83
CA SER A 54 46.56 -40.66 17.50
C SER A 54 45.04 -40.87 17.48
N SER A 55 44.60 -42.12 17.60
CA SER A 55 43.15 -42.43 17.67
C SER A 55 42.44 -41.77 18.85
N ALA A 56 43.18 -41.51 19.95
CA ALA A 56 42.65 -40.80 21.10
C ALA A 56 42.36 -39.32 20.76
N ILE A 57 43.30 -38.65 20.09
CA ILE A 57 43.14 -37.26 19.64
C ILE A 57 41.97 -37.13 18.68
N ILE A 58 41.87 -38.03 17.70
CA ILE A 58 40.78 -38.03 16.72
C ILE A 58 39.41 -38.13 17.42
N LYS A 59 39.25 -39.06 18.36
CA LYS A 59 38.00 -39.22 19.12
C LYS A 59 37.68 -38.02 20.01
N THR A 60 38.69 -37.45 20.67
CA THR A 60 38.51 -36.25 21.49
C THR A 60 38.08 -35.07 20.63
N LEU A 61 38.74 -34.86 19.50
CA LEU A 61 38.44 -33.78 18.56
C LEU A 61 37.01 -33.87 18.02
N GLU A 62 36.58 -35.06 17.59
CA GLU A 62 35.20 -35.32 17.14
C GLU A 62 34.19 -34.93 18.24
N ARG A 63 34.42 -35.38 19.47
CA ARG A 63 33.49 -35.15 20.59
C ARG A 63 33.40 -33.69 21.01
N ARG A 64 34.51 -32.94 20.95
CA ARG A 64 34.56 -31.51 21.29
C ARG A 64 33.64 -30.65 20.42
N VAL A 65 33.34 -31.10 19.21
CA VAL A 65 32.44 -30.41 18.28
C VAL A 65 31.13 -31.17 18.05
N ASN A 66 30.75 -32.05 18.98
CA ASN A 66 29.54 -32.87 18.91
C ASN A 66 29.41 -33.67 17.59
N ALA A 67 30.53 -34.18 17.09
CA ALA A 67 30.64 -34.88 15.81
C ALA A 67 30.06 -34.09 14.60
N LYS A 68 30.10 -32.75 14.63
CA LYS A 68 29.70 -31.88 13.52
C LYS A 68 30.92 -31.24 12.84
N CYS A 69 30.84 -31.03 11.53
CA CYS A 69 31.90 -30.36 10.78
C CYS A 69 32.19 -28.95 11.33
N SER A 70 33.46 -28.61 11.58
CA SER A 70 33.85 -27.30 12.12
C SER A 70 33.75 -26.14 11.12
N ASN A 71 33.51 -26.39 9.84
CA ASN A 71 33.23 -25.32 8.88
C ASN A 71 31.87 -24.65 9.22
N PRO A 72 31.83 -23.33 9.52
CA PRO A 72 30.62 -22.62 9.95
C PRO A 72 29.45 -22.74 8.97
N ASP A 73 29.73 -22.76 7.66
CA ASP A 73 28.70 -22.84 6.62
C ASP A 73 28.19 -24.28 6.40
N CYS A 74 28.88 -25.29 6.95
CA CYS A 74 28.59 -26.70 6.69
C CYS A 74 27.91 -27.37 7.87
N ARG A 75 28.55 -27.41 9.06
CA ARG A 75 28.04 -27.99 10.33
C ARG A 75 27.36 -29.37 10.25
N VAL A 76 27.54 -30.12 9.17
CA VAL A 76 26.87 -31.42 8.96
C VAL A 76 27.28 -32.42 10.05
N PRO A 77 26.33 -33.24 10.57
CA PRO A 77 26.66 -34.39 11.38
C PRO A 77 27.59 -35.32 10.59
N THR A 78 28.66 -35.75 11.23
CA THR A 78 29.67 -36.61 10.59
C THR A 78 29.57 -38.06 11.02
N SER A 79 28.81 -38.36 12.07
CA SER A 79 28.62 -39.71 12.60
C SER A 79 27.14 -40.13 12.54
N GLY A 80 26.89 -41.39 12.22
CA GLY A 80 25.54 -41.95 12.10
C GLY A 80 25.52 -43.47 12.24
N PRO A 81 24.33 -44.08 12.38
CA PRO A 81 24.22 -45.52 12.55
C PRO A 81 24.60 -46.29 11.27
N THR A 82 24.99 -47.55 11.45
CA THR A 82 25.02 -48.54 10.37
C THR A 82 24.00 -49.64 10.62
N VAL A 83 23.78 -50.52 9.65
CA VAL A 83 22.93 -51.72 9.83
C VAL A 83 23.47 -52.62 10.96
N LYS A 84 24.79 -52.59 11.20
CA LYS A 84 25.42 -53.33 12.30
C LYS A 84 25.37 -52.48 13.57
N VAL A 85 24.73 -53.03 14.62
CA VAL A 85 24.48 -52.33 15.89
C VAL A 85 25.76 -51.92 16.62
N ASP A 86 26.85 -52.66 16.43
CA ASP A 86 28.17 -52.42 17.02
C ASP A 86 29.05 -51.44 16.23
N LYS A 87 28.54 -50.86 15.13
CA LYS A 87 29.31 -49.97 14.25
C LYS A 87 28.58 -48.67 13.94
N ALA A 88 29.36 -47.62 13.77
CA ALA A 88 28.91 -46.32 13.29
C ALA A 88 29.55 -45.99 11.94
N ASN A 89 28.80 -45.31 11.07
CA ASN A 89 29.33 -44.63 9.90
C ASN A 89 29.94 -43.32 10.38
N ASN A 90 31.12 -42.98 9.86
CA ASN A 90 31.76 -41.70 10.12
C ASN A 90 32.34 -41.15 8.80
N VAL A 91 31.93 -39.93 8.43
CA VAL A 91 32.42 -39.18 7.26
C VAL A 91 33.34 -38.02 7.64
N GLY A 92 33.65 -37.89 8.94
CA GLY A 92 34.52 -36.90 9.51
C GLY A 92 36.00 -37.30 9.44
N ILE A 93 36.85 -36.28 9.36
CA ILE A 93 38.29 -36.38 9.23
C ILE A 93 38.90 -35.36 10.19
N ALA A 94 39.89 -35.82 10.98
CA ALA A 94 40.79 -34.92 11.69
C ALA A 94 41.81 -34.35 10.69
N ALA A 95 41.53 -33.16 10.18
CA ALA A 95 42.42 -32.43 9.29
C ALA A 95 43.47 -31.65 10.09
N HIS A 96 44.64 -31.44 9.50
CA HIS A 96 45.69 -30.64 10.12
C HIS A 96 45.53 -29.18 9.66
N ILE A 97 45.65 -28.24 10.60
CA ILE A 97 45.61 -26.81 10.31
C ILE A 97 46.90 -26.41 9.58
N THR A 98 48.06 -26.81 10.11
CA THR A 98 49.36 -26.81 9.41
C THR A 98 49.75 -28.21 8.99
N ALA A 99 50.37 -28.39 7.82
CA ALA A 99 50.59 -29.71 7.25
C ALA A 99 51.41 -30.67 8.15
N ALA A 100 50.99 -31.93 8.15
CA ALA A 100 51.61 -33.05 8.85
C ALA A 100 52.99 -33.48 8.31
N ALA A 101 53.46 -32.89 7.21
CA ALA A 101 54.73 -33.19 6.57
C ALA A 101 55.18 -32.01 5.69
N ARG A 102 56.51 -31.88 5.52
CA ARG A 102 57.12 -30.89 4.64
C ARG A 102 56.53 -30.99 3.23
N GLY A 103 56.23 -29.83 2.63
CA GLY A 103 55.64 -29.73 1.28
C GLY A 103 54.13 -29.90 1.23
N GLY A 104 53.45 -30.10 2.37
CA GLY A 104 51.99 -30.06 2.44
C GLY A 104 51.41 -28.63 2.55
N PRO A 105 50.08 -28.46 2.40
CA PRO A 105 49.41 -27.18 2.54
C PRO A 105 49.65 -26.52 3.91
N ARG A 106 50.05 -25.24 3.91
CA ARG A 106 50.31 -24.47 5.15
C ARG A 106 51.34 -25.15 6.08
N TYR A 107 52.35 -25.81 5.52
CA TYR A 107 53.41 -26.40 6.32
C TYR A 107 54.14 -25.31 7.11
N ASP A 108 54.36 -25.59 8.40
CA ASP A 108 55.06 -24.72 9.34
C ASP A 108 56.29 -25.49 9.86
N ASP A 109 57.48 -24.94 9.64
CA ASP A 109 58.76 -25.53 10.03
C ASP A 109 59.18 -25.19 11.46
N GLU A 110 58.51 -24.24 12.11
CA GLU A 110 58.79 -23.80 13.48
C GLU A 110 58.17 -24.73 14.53
N ILE A 111 57.17 -25.52 14.16
CA ILE A 111 56.49 -26.46 15.07
C ILE A 111 57.16 -27.85 15.10
N THR A 112 57.16 -28.49 16.27
CA THR A 112 57.73 -29.84 16.46
C THR A 112 56.82 -30.94 15.91
N PRO A 113 57.32 -32.18 15.68
CA PRO A 113 56.47 -33.32 15.29
C PRO A 113 55.32 -33.57 16.28
N ASP A 114 55.59 -33.44 17.58
CA ASP A 114 54.57 -33.61 18.63
C ASP A 114 53.50 -32.51 18.56
N GLN A 115 53.90 -31.27 18.27
CA GLN A 115 52.96 -30.17 18.05
C GLN A 115 52.16 -30.36 16.75
N ARG A 116 52.78 -30.86 15.67
CA ARG A 116 52.09 -31.19 14.41
C ARG A 116 51.02 -32.26 14.60
N ALA A 117 51.30 -33.27 15.40
CA ALA A 117 50.37 -34.34 15.77
C ALA A 117 49.50 -34.00 17.00
N GLY A 118 49.57 -32.76 17.50
CA GLY A 118 48.82 -32.30 18.67
C GLY A 118 47.38 -31.90 18.35
N ILE A 119 46.50 -31.96 19.35
CA ILE A 119 45.09 -31.57 19.18
C ILE A 119 44.94 -30.10 18.79
N ASP A 120 45.86 -29.23 19.21
CA ASP A 120 45.84 -27.79 18.89
C ASP A 120 45.96 -27.54 17.39
N ASN A 121 46.75 -28.36 16.69
CA ASN A 121 46.89 -28.32 15.23
C ASN A 121 45.78 -29.10 14.48
N ALA A 122 44.80 -29.67 15.18
CA ALA A 122 43.75 -30.48 14.60
C ALA A 122 42.42 -29.71 14.47
N ILE A 123 41.69 -29.94 13.38
CA ILE A 123 40.31 -29.48 13.16
C ILE A 123 39.45 -30.63 12.61
N TRP A 124 38.22 -30.77 13.10
CA TRP A 124 37.30 -31.83 12.66
C TRP A 124 36.44 -31.35 11.49
N LEU A 125 36.54 -32.01 10.33
CA LEU A 125 35.80 -31.62 9.12
C LEU A 125 35.16 -32.84 8.46
N CYS A 126 34.04 -32.67 7.77
CA CYS A 126 33.56 -33.71 6.86
C CYS A 126 34.56 -33.89 5.70
N SER A 127 34.57 -35.08 5.08
CA SER A 127 35.50 -35.41 3.99
C SER A 127 35.55 -34.37 2.87
N ASN A 128 34.41 -33.78 2.53
CA ASN A 128 34.30 -32.71 1.53
C ASN A 128 35.01 -31.42 1.98
N CYS A 129 34.76 -30.95 3.20
CA CYS A 129 35.39 -29.74 3.72
C CYS A 129 36.88 -29.93 3.97
N ALA A 130 37.30 -31.10 4.45
CA ALA A 130 38.72 -31.44 4.60
C ALA A 130 39.45 -31.36 3.24
N THR A 131 38.87 -31.94 2.19
CA THR A 131 39.43 -31.85 0.83
C THR A 131 39.46 -30.41 0.31
N LYS A 132 38.43 -29.62 0.63
CA LYS A 132 38.31 -28.22 0.19
C LYS A 132 39.42 -27.34 0.74
N ILE A 133 39.73 -27.45 2.03
CA ILE A 133 40.74 -26.60 2.68
C ILE A 133 42.16 -26.93 2.20
N ASP A 134 42.42 -28.18 1.81
CA ASP A 134 43.74 -28.59 1.34
C ASP A 134 44.01 -28.17 -0.11
N ARG A 135 42.95 -28.04 -0.93
CA ARG A 135 43.06 -27.64 -2.35
C ARG A 135 43.24 -26.13 -2.56
N ASP A 136 42.80 -25.32 -1.61
CA ASP A 136 42.84 -23.85 -1.71
C ASP A 136 43.44 -23.26 -0.43
N ALA A 137 44.73 -23.54 -0.24
CA ALA A 137 45.45 -23.22 0.99
C ALA A 137 45.53 -21.72 1.28
N ASP A 138 45.56 -20.89 0.22
CA ASP A 138 45.62 -19.44 0.31
C ASP A 138 44.30 -18.86 0.83
N ARG A 139 43.16 -19.36 0.32
CA ARG A 139 41.83 -18.97 0.83
C ARG A 139 41.61 -19.47 2.26
N TYR A 140 42.08 -20.68 2.57
CA TYR A 140 41.89 -21.32 3.87
C TYR A 140 43.16 -21.28 4.72
N HIS A 141 43.64 -20.07 5.01
CA HIS A 141 44.85 -19.84 5.80
C HIS A 141 44.69 -20.24 7.29
N ILE A 142 45.82 -20.45 7.98
CA ILE A 142 45.92 -20.95 9.37
C ILE A 142 44.97 -20.21 10.32
N ARG A 143 45.00 -18.87 10.30
CA ARG A 143 44.15 -18.03 11.17
C ARG A 143 42.65 -18.34 11.02
N LEU A 144 42.15 -18.49 9.79
CA LEU A 144 40.73 -18.78 9.53
C LEU A 144 40.33 -20.16 10.06
N LEU A 145 41.21 -21.17 9.90
CA LEU A 145 40.94 -22.52 10.41
C LEU A 145 40.95 -22.57 11.95
N ASN A 146 41.80 -21.79 12.61
CA ASN A 146 41.73 -21.61 14.06
C ASN A 146 40.43 -20.93 14.50
N GLU A 147 39.97 -19.90 13.79
CA GLU A 147 38.68 -19.26 14.05
C GLU A 147 37.49 -20.24 13.86
N TRP A 148 37.55 -21.09 12.83
CA TRP A 148 36.54 -22.14 12.60
C TRP A 148 36.51 -23.17 13.73
N LYS A 149 37.67 -23.62 14.17
CA LYS A 149 37.80 -24.54 15.30
C LYS A 149 37.18 -23.95 16.57
N GLN A 150 37.57 -22.73 16.94
CA GLN A 150 37.05 -22.05 18.12
C GLN A 150 35.52 -21.91 18.05
N LYS A 151 35.00 -21.35 16.96
CA LYS A 151 33.54 -21.20 16.78
C LYS A 151 32.82 -22.54 16.86
N ALA A 152 33.37 -23.61 16.27
CA ALA A 152 32.72 -24.92 16.29
C ALA A 152 32.59 -25.50 17.70
N GLU A 153 33.58 -25.23 18.57
CA GLU A 153 33.56 -25.61 19.98
C GLU A 153 32.57 -24.74 20.79
N GLU A 154 32.56 -23.42 20.55
CA GLU A 154 31.56 -22.50 21.15
C GLU A 154 30.13 -22.93 20.83
N HIS A 155 29.83 -23.25 19.56
CA HIS A 155 28.51 -23.78 19.18
C HIS A 155 28.19 -25.12 19.86
N ALA A 156 29.19 -25.99 20.04
CA ALA A 156 28.98 -27.28 20.70
C ALA A 156 28.67 -27.09 22.19
N GLU A 157 29.31 -26.12 22.84
CA GLU A 157 29.02 -25.71 24.21
C GLU A 157 27.62 -25.07 24.33
N GLU A 158 27.25 -24.21 23.39
CA GLU A 158 25.90 -23.61 23.36
C GLU A 158 24.79 -24.65 23.19
N GLU A 159 25.01 -25.69 22.38
CA GLU A 159 24.07 -26.80 22.18
C GLU A 159 24.06 -27.79 23.35
N PHE A 160 25.12 -27.83 24.16
CA PHE A 160 25.32 -28.87 25.17
C PHE A 160 24.21 -28.88 26.22
N GLY A 161 23.55 -30.03 26.36
CA GLY A 161 22.45 -30.23 27.31
C GLY A 161 21.15 -29.49 26.96
N LYS A 162 21.08 -28.79 25.81
CA LYS A 162 19.89 -28.08 25.36
C LYS A 162 19.11 -28.93 24.34
N PRO A 163 17.79 -29.09 24.50
CA PRO A 163 16.98 -29.69 23.44
C PRO A 163 17.03 -28.77 22.22
N PRO A 164 17.33 -29.30 21.02
CA PRO A 164 17.66 -28.41 19.92
C PRO A 164 16.46 -27.61 19.40
N LEU A 165 15.22 -28.11 19.56
CA LEU A 165 13.91 -27.45 19.41
C LEU A 165 12.84 -28.41 20.00
N SER A 166 11.59 -27.97 20.19
CA SER A 166 10.50 -28.90 20.53
C SER A 166 10.27 -29.89 19.37
N ARG A 167 9.77 -31.10 19.67
CA ARG A 167 9.48 -32.12 18.64
C ARG A 167 8.52 -31.60 17.56
N GLN A 168 7.64 -30.66 17.91
CA GLN A 168 6.69 -30.06 16.99
C GLN A 168 7.39 -29.06 16.04
N ASP A 169 8.32 -28.26 16.54
CA ASP A 169 9.04 -27.26 15.74
C ASP A 169 10.02 -27.91 14.76
N TYR A 170 10.66 -29.01 15.16
CA TYR A 170 11.51 -29.82 14.27
C TYR A 170 10.74 -30.37 13.08
N SER A 171 9.55 -30.93 13.31
CA SER A 171 8.72 -31.48 12.24
C SER A 171 8.29 -30.41 11.24
N ALA A 172 8.02 -29.19 11.71
CA ALA A 172 7.63 -28.07 10.86
C ALA A 172 8.76 -27.59 9.96
N LEU A 173 9.98 -27.46 10.50
CA LEU A 173 11.13 -27.05 9.71
C LEU A 173 11.59 -28.15 8.73
N GLU A 174 11.56 -29.42 9.14
CA GLU A 174 11.88 -30.55 8.25
C GLU A 174 10.87 -30.67 7.11
N ASP A 175 9.57 -30.62 7.40
CA ASP A 175 8.55 -30.72 6.36
C ASP A 175 8.63 -29.55 5.37
N LEU A 176 9.03 -28.35 5.82
CA LEU A 176 9.28 -27.21 4.94
C LEU A 176 10.55 -27.42 4.08
N ALA A 177 11.66 -27.80 4.71
CA ALA A 177 12.95 -27.99 4.05
C ALA A 177 12.95 -29.12 3.02
N PHE A 178 12.13 -30.16 3.25
CA PHE A 178 11.97 -31.30 2.34
C PHE A 178 10.72 -31.21 1.44
N GLY A 179 10.02 -30.07 1.43
CA GLY A 179 8.88 -29.83 0.54
C GLY A 179 7.65 -30.73 0.81
N ARG A 180 7.52 -31.25 2.04
CA ARG A 180 6.42 -32.12 2.49
C ARG A 180 5.20 -31.30 2.95
N LEU A 181 4.77 -30.36 2.12
CA LEU A 181 3.68 -29.39 2.39
C LEU A 181 2.29 -30.01 2.60
N LYS A 182 2.15 -31.33 2.52
CA LYS A 182 0.86 -32.03 2.71
C LYS A 182 0.44 -32.21 4.16
N LYS A 183 1.32 -31.95 5.15
CA LYS A 183 1.01 -32.14 6.58
C LYS A 183 0.93 -30.86 7.40
N ILE A 184 1.60 -29.80 6.98
CA ILE A 184 1.62 -28.52 7.67
C ILE A 184 1.27 -27.52 6.57
N GLY A 185 0.09 -26.92 6.67
CA GLY A 185 -0.30 -25.87 5.73
C GLY A 185 0.80 -24.82 5.72
N LEU A 186 1.19 -24.33 4.54
CA LEU A 186 2.27 -23.34 4.40
C LEU A 186 2.07 -22.11 5.31
N SER A 187 0.81 -21.77 5.62
CA SER A 187 0.41 -20.75 6.58
C SER A 187 0.90 -21.01 8.02
N ASP A 188 0.88 -22.27 8.45
CA ASP A 188 1.21 -22.66 9.82
C ASP A 188 2.70 -22.53 10.07
N ALA A 189 3.54 -22.78 9.06
CA ALA A 189 4.98 -22.66 9.20
C ALA A 189 5.43 -21.20 9.35
N VAL A 190 4.90 -20.28 8.54
CA VAL A 190 5.21 -18.84 8.64
C VAL A 190 4.75 -18.30 10.00
N SER A 191 3.53 -18.65 10.42
CA SER A 191 2.99 -18.25 11.72
C SER A 191 3.83 -18.79 12.88
N ARG A 192 4.28 -20.06 12.81
CA ARG A 192 5.13 -20.67 13.84
C ARG A 192 6.50 -20.02 13.94
N ILE A 193 7.16 -19.75 12.81
CA ILE A 193 8.44 -19.05 12.80
C ILE A 193 8.27 -17.66 13.43
N GLY A 194 7.24 -16.92 13.01
CA GLY A 194 6.91 -15.62 13.61
C GLY A 194 6.73 -15.69 15.13
N LYS A 195 6.02 -16.73 15.61
CA LYS A 195 5.82 -16.96 17.04
C LYS A 195 7.13 -17.28 17.79
N LEU A 196 7.98 -18.15 17.24
CA LEU A 196 9.28 -18.48 17.87
C LEU A 196 10.19 -17.26 17.91
N THR A 197 10.20 -16.45 16.85
CA THR A 197 10.95 -15.19 16.82
C THR A 197 10.42 -14.21 17.87
N ALA A 198 9.11 -14.04 17.97
CA ALA A 198 8.49 -13.23 19.02
C ALA A 198 8.88 -13.73 20.43
N GLU A 199 8.74 -15.02 20.72
CA GLU A 199 9.09 -15.60 22.02
C GLU A 199 10.59 -15.42 22.36
N ALA A 200 11.48 -15.54 21.37
CA ALA A 200 12.91 -15.28 21.57
C ALA A 200 13.18 -13.81 21.90
N MET A 201 12.52 -12.88 21.19
CA MET A 201 12.61 -11.44 21.45
C MET A 201 12.02 -11.08 22.82
N GLU A 202 10.85 -11.60 23.18
CA GLU A 202 10.24 -11.38 24.50
C GLU A 202 11.12 -11.91 25.65
N LYS A 203 11.90 -12.97 25.43
CA LYS A 203 12.90 -13.43 26.41
C LYS A 203 14.08 -12.46 26.56
N LEU A 204 14.47 -11.77 25.49
CA LEU A 204 15.53 -10.76 25.54
C LEU A 204 15.11 -9.53 26.35
N ASP A 205 13.86 -9.09 26.19
CA ASP A 205 13.28 -8.03 27.02
C ASP A 205 11.80 -8.32 27.37
N PRO A 206 11.54 -8.91 28.55
CA PRO A 206 10.18 -9.29 28.99
C PRO A 206 9.22 -8.12 29.18
N ARG A 207 9.70 -6.87 29.10
CA ARG A 207 8.86 -5.67 29.20
C ARG A 207 7.99 -5.45 27.97
N PHE A 208 8.27 -6.14 26.86
CA PHE A 208 7.53 -6.02 25.61
C PHE A 208 6.73 -7.29 25.31
N SER A 209 5.62 -7.15 24.59
CA SER A 209 5.10 -8.22 23.74
C SER A 209 5.47 -7.94 22.29
N VAL A 210 5.75 -8.98 21.51
CA VAL A 210 6.27 -8.85 20.16
C VAL A 210 5.35 -9.57 19.17
N ASP A 211 4.88 -8.85 18.15
CA ASP A 211 4.15 -9.43 17.04
C ASP A 211 5.01 -9.40 15.78
N VAL A 212 5.12 -10.54 15.09
CA VAL A 212 5.89 -10.68 13.85
C VAL A 212 4.94 -11.01 12.71
N GLN A 213 4.95 -10.17 11.67
CA GLN A 213 4.14 -10.39 10.47
C GLN A 213 5.04 -10.40 9.23
N TYR A 214 4.66 -11.21 8.25
CA TYR A 214 5.34 -11.29 6.96
C TYR A 214 4.34 -11.05 5.84
N GLN A 215 4.59 -10.01 5.02
CA GLN A 215 3.72 -9.64 3.91
C GLN A 215 4.56 -9.17 2.72
N ALA A 216 4.28 -9.70 1.54
CA ALA A 216 4.84 -9.25 0.26
C ALA A 216 6.38 -9.14 0.23
N GLY A 217 7.10 -10.09 0.86
CA GLY A 217 8.57 -10.07 0.88
C GLY A 217 9.19 -9.31 2.05
N SER A 218 8.36 -8.70 2.90
CA SER A 218 8.81 -7.85 4.01
C SER A 218 8.38 -8.42 5.35
N THR A 219 9.27 -8.37 6.34
CA THR A 219 8.96 -8.72 7.73
C THR A 219 8.74 -7.45 8.54
N SER A 220 7.64 -7.37 9.29
CA SER A 220 7.37 -6.29 10.24
C SER A 220 7.37 -6.83 11.68
N TYR A 221 8.14 -6.19 12.54
CA TYR A 221 8.19 -6.47 13.97
C TYR A 221 7.47 -5.36 14.72
N THR A 222 6.41 -5.68 15.46
CA THR A 222 5.67 -4.74 16.29
C THR A 222 6.01 -4.98 17.75
N PHE A 223 6.65 -4.01 18.40
CA PHE A 223 6.98 -4.08 19.82
C PHE A 223 5.97 -3.27 20.64
N ASN A 224 5.24 -3.96 21.51
CA ASN A 224 4.21 -3.39 22.36
C ASN A 224 4.68 -3.40 23.83
N PRO A 225 4.94 -2.24 24.44
CA PRO A 225 5.35 -2.20 25.85
C PRO A 225 4.19 -2.65 26.76
N ARG A 226 4.47 -3.60 27.68
CA ARG A 226 3.48 -4.09 28.66
C ARG A 226 3.28 -3.10 29.83
N LEU A 227 4.32 -2.33 30.12
CA LEU A 227 4.36 -1.27 31.14
C LEU A 227 5.18 -0.10 30.55
N PRO A 228 5.06 1.13 31.09
CA PRO A 228 5.91 2.24 30.65
C PRO A 228 7.41 1.88 30.74
N VAL A 229 8.12 2.01 29.61
CA VAL A 229 9.55 1.71 29.50
C VAL A 229 10.31 2.99 29.18
N SER A 230 11.30 3.34 30.01
CA SER A 230 12.21 4.43 29.72
C SER A 230 13.31 3.96 28.77
N MET A 231 13.46 4.65 27.63
CA MET A 231 14.48 4.38 26.62
C MET A 231 15.10 5.69 26.12
N SER A 232 16.34 5.64 25.64
CA SER A 232 16.99 6.77 24.99
C SER A 232 17.15 6.56 23.49
N PHE A 233 16.96 7.66 22.75
CA PHE A 233 17.03 7.70 21.30
C PHE A 233 18.23 8.55 20.88
N GLY A 234 19.18 7.94 20.18
CA GLY A 234 20.21 8.64 19.44
C GLY A 234 19.76 8.81 17.99
N VAL A 235 19.69 10.04 17.48
CA VAL A 235 19.35 10.30 16.07
C VAL A 235 20.59 10.85 15.38
N LYS A 236 20.91 10.32 14.19
CA LYS A 236 22.01 10.86 13.37
C LYS A 236 21.78 12.34 13.08
N PRO A 237 22.82 13.21 13.12
CA PRO A 237 22.67 14.66 12.99
C PRO A 237 21.87 15.10 11.76
N ASP A 238 22.09 14.45 10.62
CA ASP A 238 21.45 14.78 9.34
C ASP A 238 19.93 14.62 9.37
N PHE A 239 19.40 13.76 10.25
CA PHE A 239 17.97 13.48 10.40
C PHE A 239 17.34 14.21 11.60
N GLY A 240 18.14 14.93 12.40
CA GLY A 240 17.69 15.49 13.68
C GLY A 240 16.55 16.52 13.55
N ALA A 241 16.59 17.37 12.53
CA ALA A 241 15.56 18.39 12.31
C ALA A 241 14.21 17.77 11.90
N GLU A 242 14.25 16.80 10.98
CA GLU A 242 13.06 16.07 10.53
C GLU A 242 12.46 15.23 11.67
N PHE A 243 13.31 14.48 12.39
CA PHE A 243 12.89 13.68 13.53
C PHE A 243 12.22 14.55 14.60
N LYS A 244 12.83 15.69 14.96
CA LYS A 244 12.24 16.61 15.96
C LYS A 244 10.85 17.08 15.57
N LYS A 245 10.64 17.40 14.28
CA LYS A 245 9.33 17.80 13.76
C LYS A 245 8.34 16.65 13.84
N LYS A 246 8.67 15.48 13.29
CA LYS A 246 7.80 14.30 13.30
C LYS A 246 7.48 13.81 14.71
N TYR A 247 8.44 13.88 15.63
CA TYR A 247 8.25 13.53 17.04
C TYR A 247 7.30 14.51 17.74
N SER A 248 7.44 15.81 17.48
CA SER A 248 6.48 16.80 17.95
C SER A 248 5.08 16.52 17.39
N ASP A 249 4.96 16.19 16.11
CA ASP A 249 3.69 15.86 15.47
C ASP A 249 3.04 14.58 16.04
N LEU A 250 3.85 13.58 16.39
CA LEU A 250 3.41 12.37 17.06
C LEU A 250 2.83 12.67 18.45
N ILE A 251 3.56 13.41 19.28
CA ILE A 251 3.12 13.73 20.64
C ILE A 251 1.89 14.66 20.63
N LYS A 252 1.91 15.71 19.81
CA LYS A 252 0.83 16.71 19.79
C LYS A 252 -0.41 16.24 19.05
N HIS A 253 -0.24 15.49 17.97
CA HIS A 253 -1.32 15.20 17.03
C HIS A 253 -1.57 13.70 16.80
N GLY A 254 -0.77 12.82 17.40
CA GLY A 254 -0.89 11.37 17.23
C GLY A 254 -0.42 10.88 15.86
N LYS A 255 0.28 11.72 15.07
CA LYS A 255 0.75 11.35 13.72
C LYS A 255 1.94 10.41 13.80
N ASP A 256 1.90 9.33 13.03
CA ASP A 256 3.01 8.38 12.98
C ASP A 256 4.33 9.04 12.58
N LEU A 257 5.38 8.75 13.33
CA LEU A 257 6.75 9.12 12.99
C LEU A 257 7.36 7.97 12.22
N GLU A 258 7.60 8.19 10.94
CA GLU A 258 8.32 7.25 10.07
C GLU A 258 9.71 7.80 9.75
N ILE A 259 10.76 6.99 9.94
CA ILE A 259 12.16 7.34 9.65
C ILE A 259 12.93 6.08 9.26
N ASP A 260 14.04 6.21 8.53
CA ASP A 260 14.92 5.09 8.27
C ASP A 260 15.46 4.52 9.58
N ALA A 261 15.40 3.19 9.75
CA ALA A 261 15.84 2.53 10.97
C ALA A 261 17.32 2.82 11.26
N ASP A 262 18.12 2.92 10.20
CA ASP A 262 19.54 3.26 10.18
C ASP A 262 19.84 4.65 10.75
N ALA A 263 18.85 5.55 10.79
CA ALA A 263 19.00 6.92 11.28
C ALA A 263 18.90 7.01 12.81
N VAL A 264 18.42 5.95 13.47
CA VAL A 264 18.13 5.91 14.91
C VAL A 264 18.93 4.81 15.58
N LYS A 265 19.53 5.13 16.72
CA LYS A 265 20.12 4.18 17.66
C LYS A 265 19.30 4.17 18.94
N PHE A 266 18.98 2.97 19.40
CA PHE A 266 18.24 2.76 20.64
C PHE A 266 19.20 2.34 21.73
N GLU A 267 18.99 2.86 22.93
CA GLU A 267 19.70 2.46 24.14
C GLU A 267 18.67 2.19 25.25
N GLY A 268 18.91 1.15 26.06
CA GLY A 268 18.07 0.83 27.23
C GLY A 268 17.15 -0.39 27.04
N SER A 269 17.33 -1.16 25.96
CA SER A 269 16.67 -2.46 25.77
C SER A 269 17.53 -3.37 24.88
N PRO A 270 17.84 -4.60 25.33
CA PRO A 270 18.59 -5.58 24.55
C PRO A 270 17.98 -5.91 23.18
N LEU A 271 16.66 -5.70 23.01
CA LEU A 271 15.94 -5.91 21.75
C LEU A 271 16.50 -5.07 20.59
N PHE A 272 17.02 -3.89 20.90
CA PHE A 272 17.46 -2.92 19.90
C PHE A 272 18.97 -2.72 19.88
N GLU A 273 19.69 -3.35 20.82
CA GLU A 273 21.16 -3.25 20.95
C GLU A 273 21.90 -4.14 19.93
N HIS A 274 21.23 -5.15 19.36
CA HIS A 274 21.81 -6.10 18.39
C HIS A 274 21.33 -5.90 16.95
N ASN A 275 20.52 -4.88 16.67
CA ASN A 275 20.08 -4.56 15.31
C ASN A 275 21.14 -3.71 14.58
N GLU A 276 22.31 -4.31 14.37
CA GLU A 276 23.26 -3.79 13.41
C GLU A 276 22.79 -4.18 12.00
N SER A 277 22.28 -3.19 11.26
CA SER A 277 21.92 -3.25 9.84
C SER A 277 20.68 -4.07 9.49
N SER A 278 19.52 -3.41 9.54
CA SER A 278 18.37 -3.82 8.72
C SER A 278 17.93 -2.63 7.88
N ALA A 279 18.24 -2.67 6.58
CA ALA A 279 17.65 -1.75 5.61
C ALA A 279 16.13 -1.77 5.79
N GLY A 280 15.57 -0.64 6.23
CA GLY A 280 14.21 -0.65 6.74
C GLY A 280 13.71 0.67 7.29
N LYS A 281 12.41 0.71 7.59
CA LYS A 281 11.76 1.87 8.22
C LYS A 281 11.37 1.55 9.64
N LEU A 282 11.65 2.51 10.51
CA LEU A 282 11.14 2.61 11.87
C LEU A 282 9.87 3.46 11.85
N VAL A 283 8.77 2.91 12.37
CA VAL A 283 7.53 3.65 12.63
C VAL A 283 7.28 3.70 14.12
N LEU A 284 7.11 4.92 14.67
CA LEU A 284 6.66 5.15 16.04
C LEU A 284 5.22 5.65 16.02
N SER A 285 4.35 4.94 16.74
CA SER A 285 2.92 5.23 16.81
C SER A 285 2.46 5.42 18.25
N THR A 286 1.46 6.28 18.46
CA THR A 286 0.79 6.41 19.77
C THR A 286 -0.10 5.20 20.04
N HIS A 287 -0.18 4.79 21.30
CA HIS A 287 -1.14 3.78 21.79
C HIS A 287 -2.56 4.34 21.97
N ALA A 288 -2.73 5.67 21.97
CA ALA A 288 -4.02 6.35 22.14
C ALA A 288 -4.86 6.24 20.85
N ARG A 289 -5.19 5.00 20.47
CA ARG A 289 -5.89 4.63 19.26
C ARG A 289 -7.12 3.79 19.60
N LYS A 290 -8.24 4.06 18.93
CA LYS A 290 -9.49 3.29 19.08
C LYS A 290 -10.13 3.09 17.72
N ALA A 291 -10.62 1.88 17.46
CA ALA A 291 -11.54 1.64 16.35
C ALA A 291 -12.78 2.53 16.55
N ALA A 292 -13.18 3.23 15.49
CA ALA A 292 -14.26 4.19 15.54
C ALA A 292 -15.08 4.16 14.24
N VAL A 293 -16.32 4.61 14.32
CA VAL A 293 -17.21 4.76 13.17
C VAL A 293 -17.59 6.21 13.02
N LEU A 294 -17.35 6.79 11.85
CA LEU A 294 -17.82 8.13 11.50
C LEU A 294 -19.14 7.99 10.75
N LYS A 295 -20.20 8.57 11.33
CA LYS A 295 -21.51 8.72 10.72
C LYS A 295 -21.65 10.12 10.14
N CYS A 296 -22.05 10.20 8.89
CA CYS A 296 -22.17 11.45 8.14
C CYS A 296 -23.59 11.61 7.59
N VAL A 297 -24.21 12.76 7.87
CA VAL A 297 -25.56 13.09 7.41
C VAL A 297 -25.57 14.50 6.83
N PHE A 298 -26.01 14.64 5.58
CA PHE A 298 -26.26 15.96 4.98
C PHE A 298 -27.71 16.37 5.18
N GLU A 299 -27.90 17.56 5.75
CA GLU A 299 -29.18 18.25 5.77
C GLU A 299 -29.44 18.85 4.39
N THR A 300 -30.09 18.08 3.52
CA THR A 300 -30.29 18.45 2.12
C THR A 300 -31.45 19.43 1.96
N THR A 301 -31.15 20.60 1.38
CA THR A 301 -32.16 21.62 1.09
C THR A 301 -33.14 21.12 0.01
N GLY A 302 -34.45 21.04 0.33
CA GLY A 302 -35.51 20.75 -0.65
C GLY A 302 -35.80 19.26 -0.95
N LYS A 303 -35.21 18.30 -0.21
CA LYS A 303 -35.62 16.87 -0.24
C LYS A 303 -36.26 16.50 1.10
N ASN A 304 -37.29 15.62 1.07
CA ASN A 304 -37.97 15.14 2.29
C ASN A 304 -37.10 14.22 3.18
N SER A 305 -35.92 13.79 2.70
CA SER A 305 -35.03 12.89 3.42
C SER A 305 -33.58 13.35 3.35
N PRO A 306 -32.83 13.39 4.47
CA PRO A 306 -31.42 13.74 4.46
C PRO A 306 -30.59 12.66 3.73
N LEU A 307 -29.50 13.07 3.08
CA LEU A 307 -28.54 12.14 2.48
C LEU A 307 -27.67 11.57 3.61
N ARG A 308 -27.78 10.26 3.84
CA ARG A 308 -26.95 9.52 4.79
C ARG A 308 -25.82 8.85 4.03
N VAL A 309 -24.59 9.10 4.46
CA VAL A 309 -23.43 8.34 3.99
C VAL A 309 -23.37 7.03 4.77
N ASP A 310 -22.93 5.95 4.13
CA ASP A 310 -22.68 4.67 4.80
C ASP A 310 -21.72 4.86 5.98
N ASP A 311 -21.81 3.99 6.98
CA ASP A 311 -20.92 4.01 8.14
C ASP A 311 -19.45 3.92 7.71
N ILE A 312 -18.67 4.95 8.07
CA ILE A 312 -17.27 5.06 7.70
C ILE A 312 -16.46 4.45 8.84
N HIS A 313 -16.03 3.21 8.66
CA HIS A 313 -15.16 2.54 9.62
C HIS A 313 -13.73 3.08 9.51
N GLY A 314 -13.12 3.32 10.65
CA GLY A 314 -11.78 3.88 10.73
C GLY A 314 -11.18 3.79 12.12
N GLU A 315 -10.14 4.57 12.32
CA GLU A 315 -9.44 4.67 13.60
C GLU A 315 -9.45 6.12 14.07
N LEU A 316 -9.67 6.30 15.37
CA LEU A 316 -9.50 7.54 16.09
C LEU A 316 -8.17 7.53 16.81
N VAL A 317 -7.31 8.51 16.51
CA VAL A 317 -5.95 8.62 17.05
C VAL A 317 -5.84 9.91 17.86
N GLY A 318 -5.44 9.80 19.13
CA GLY A 318 -5.26 10.92 20.05
C GLY A 318 -3.80 11.39 20.14
N GLY A 319 -3.61 12.71 20.09
CA GLY A 319 -2.40 13.40 20.55
C GLY A 319 -2.74 14.38 21.68
N ALA A 320 -1.73 15.06 22.24
CA ALA A 320 -1.94 15.98 23.36
C ALA A 320 -2.77 17.23 23.00
N GLU A 321 -2.73 17.68 21.75
CA GLU A 321 -3.38 18.91 21.28
C GLU A 321 -4.53 18.64 20.29
N SER A 322 -4.64 17.44 19.73
CA SER A 322 -5.71 17.10 18.78
C SER A 322 -6.02 15.61 18.73
N VAL A 323 -7.26 15.29 18.37
CA VAL A 323 -7.69 13.94 17.98
C VAL A 323 -7.94 13.92 16.47
N THR A 324 -7.50 12.87 15.79
CA THR A 324 -7.70 12.68 14.35
C THR A 324 -8.42 11.36 14.09
N PHE A 325 -9.57 11.42 13.43
CA PHE A 325 -10.23 10.26 12.84
C PHE A 325 -9.74 10.07 11.41
N ARG A 326 -9.39 8.84 11.02
CA ARG A 326 -9.11 8.46 9.64
C ARG A 326 -9.91 7.21 9.27
N GLY A 327 -10.71 7.28 8.21
CA GLY A 327 -11.56 6.17 7.78
C GLY A 327 -11.83 6.16 6.28
N ASN A 328 -12.23 5.00 5.76
CA ASN A 328 -12.45 4.78 4.33
C ASN A 328 -13.95 4.68 4.05
N ALA A 329 -14.45 5.47 3.11
CA ALA A 329 -15.82 5.43 2.62
C ALA A 329 -15.89 4.87 1.19
N PHE A 330 -17.07 4.40 0.79
CA PHE A 330 -17.37 4.01 -0.60
C PHE A 330 -16.37 2.99 -1.18
N GLY A 331 -16.04 1.95 -0.43
CA GLY A 331 -15.08 0.92 -0.88
C GLY A 331 -13.63 1.41 -0.99
N GLY A 332 -13.27 2.48 -0.26
CA GLY A 332 -11.91 3.04 -0.25
C GLY A 332 -11.70 4.20 -1.22
N ILE A 333 -12.73 4.59 -1.99
CA ILE A 333 -12.63 5.70 -2.95
C ILE A 333 -12.44 7.04 -2.26
N ILE A 334 -12.98 7.21 -1.06
CA ILE A 334 -12.78 8.43 -0.27
C ILE A 334 -12.17 8.07 1.08
N VAL A 335 -11.01 8.65 1.38
CA VAL A 335 -10.38 8.60 2.69
C VAL A 335 -10.72 9.88 3.44
N PHE A 336 -11.56 9.76 4.48
CA PHE A 336 -11.90 10.86 5.36
C PHE A 336 -10.85 11.02 6.46
N THR A 337 -10.40 12.24 6.65
CA THR A 337 -9.58 12.65 7.78
C THR A 337 -10.25 13.83 8.49
N LEU A 338 -10.68 13.63 9.73
CA LEU A 338 -11.29 14.65 10.57
C LEU A 338 -10.37 14.91 11.76
N THR A 339 -9.78 16.10 11.83
CA THR A 339 -8.90 16.51 12.94
C THR A 339 -9.60 17.56 13.80
N CYS A 340 -9.74 17.25 15.09
CA CYS A 340 -10.40 18.09 16.07
C CYS A 340 -9.43 18.47 17.21
N PRO A 341 -9.29 19.76 17.56
CA PRO A 341 -8.38 20.20 18.61
C PRO A 341 -8.88 19.92 20.05
N ILE A 342 -7.98 19.49 20.93
CA ILE A 342 -8.18 19.25 22.36
C ILE A 342 -7.78 20.51 23.14
N VAL A 343 -8.72 21.45 23.27
CA VAL A 343 -8.55 22.70 24.05
C VAL A 343 -9.72 22.89 25.01
N SER A 344 -9.50 23.56 26.14
CA SER A 344 -10.58 24.00 27.04
C SER A 344 -11.21 25.31 26.52
N GLY A 345 -12.53 25.32 26.27
CA GLY A 345 -13.31 26.52 25.92
C GLY A 345 -13.63 26.75 24.43
N ALA A 346 -14.79 27.41 24.19
CA ALA A 346 -15.45 27.89 22.96
C ALA A 346 -15.51 27.00 21.70
N LYS A 347 -16.49 27.27 20.81
CA LYS A 347 -16.74 26.56 19.53
C LYS A 347 -15.43 26.39 18.74
N LYS A 348 -15.02 25.13 18.53
CA LYS A 348 -13.82 24.80 17.76
C LYS A 348 -14.21 24.37 16.35
N SER A 349 -13.43 24.82 15.37
CA SER A 349 -13.48 24.27 14.02
C SER A 349 -12.61 23.02 13.96
N CYS A 350 -13.21 21.87 13.66
CA CYS A 350 -12.45 20.72 13.19
C CYS A 350 -12.09 20.93 11.72
N SER A 351 -10.93 20.43 11.29
CA SER A 351 -10.60 20.35 9.86
C SER A 351 -11.08 19.01 9.31
N VAL A 352 -11.71 19.06 8.13
CA VAL A 352 -12.13 17.88 7.38
C VAL A 352 -11.36 17.86 6.07
N ASN A 353 -10.74 16.72 5.77
CA ASN A 353 -10.15 16.42 4.48
C ASN A 353 -10.78 15.13 3.95
N ALA A 354 -11.12 15.12 2.66
CA ALA A 354 -11.58 13.95 1.93
C ALA A 354 -10.62 13.75 0.74
N THR A 355 -9.76 12.75 0.82
CA THR A 355 -8.84 12.38 -0.26
C THR A 355 -9.49 11.33 -1.15
N VAL A 356 -9.32 11.45 -2.47
CA VAL A 356 -9.94 10.56 -3.46
C VAL A 356 -8.91 9.57 -4.01
N GLU A 357 -9.24 8.28 -3.96
CA GLU A 357 -8.42 7.17 -4.43
C GLU A 357 -9.18 6.37 -5.51
N LEU A 358 -8.79 6.53 -6.77
CA LEU A 358 -9.54 5.95 -7.92
C LEU A 358 -8.99 4.60 -8.40
N THR A 359 -7.98 4.05 -7.73
CA THR A 359 -7.29 2.82 -8.14
C THR A 359 -8.23 1.61 -8.32
N SER A 360 -9.29 1.53 -7.51
CA SER A 360 -10.30 0.47 -7.62
C SER A 360 -11.12 0.50 -8.91
N TRP A 361 -11.13 1.64 -9.62
CA TRP A 361 -11.86 1.85 -10.87
C TRP A 361 -11.03 1.55 -12.12
N TYR A 362 -9.70 1.45 -12.00
CA TYR A 362 -8.83 1.28 -13.16
C TYR A 362 -9.18 0.02 -13.95
N GLY A 363 -9.37 0.17 -15.26
CA GLY A 363 -9.72 -0.92 -16.18
C GLY A 363 -11.14 -1.45 -16.02
N ARG A 364 -12.03 -0.79 -15.26
CA ARG A 364 -13.43 -1.18 -15.14
C ARG A 364 -14.33 -0.39 -16.11
N PRO A 365 -15.40 -0.99 -16.65
CA PRO A 365 -16.35 -0.27 -17.48
C PRO A 365 -17.03 0.85 -16.70
N LEU A 366 -17.10 2.06 -17.29
CA LEU A 366 -17.67 3.26 -16.68
C LEU A 366 -19.09 3.04 -16.15
N ARG A 367 -19.92 2.29 -16.87
CA ARG A 367 -21.32 1.99 -16.48
C ARG A 367 -21.41 1.14 -15.20
N SER A 368 -20.35 0.40 -14.87
CA SER A 368 -20.29 -0.54 -13.75
C SER A 368 -19.34 -0.12 -12.63
N LEU A 369 -18.90 1.15 -12.59
CA LEU A 369 -17.99 1.60 -11.53
C LEU A 369 -18.64 1.42 -10.15
N PRO A 370 -17.98 0.70 -9.22
CA PRO A 370 -18.51 0.44 -7.89
C PRO A 370 -18.63 1.75 -7.10
N TYR A 371 -19.70 1.87 -6.32
CA TYR A 371 -20.02 3.01 -5.46
C TYR A 371 -20.16 4.40 -6.13
N PHE A 372 -20.03 4.48 -7.47
CA PHE A 372 -20.04 5.76 -8.18
C PHE A 372 -21.24 6.66 -7.85
N ASN A 373 -22.46 6.11 -7.85
CA ASN A 373 -23.66 6.90 -7.56
C ASN A 373 -23.60 7.54 -6.17
N LYS A 374 -23.14 6.79 -5.15
CA LYS A 374 -23.00 7.32 -3.78
C LYS A 374 -21.91 8.40 -3.69
N VAL A 375 -20.77 8.20 -4.37
CA VAL A 375 -19.69 9.20 -4.45
C VAL A 375 -20.17 10.48 -5.12
N TYR A 376 -20.91 10.36 -6.23
CA TYR A 376 -21.46 11.51 -6.94
C TYR A 376 -22.49 12.26 -6.09
N GLU A 377 -23.43 11.56 -5.44
CA GLU A 377 -24.41 12.18 -4.52
C GLU A 377 -23.73 12.92 -3.36
N PHE A 378 -22.66 12.36 -2.81
CA PHE A 378 -21.86 12.99 -1.77
C PHE A 378 -21.25 14.31 -2.24
N TYR A 379 -20.55 14.31 -3.38
CA TYR A 379 -19.95 15.52 -3.96
C TYR A 379 -21.01 16.55 -4.42
N GLU A 380 -22.16 16.09 -4.89
CA GLU A 380 -23.28 16.96 -5.26
C GLU A 380 -23.86 17.68 -4.03
N ALA A 381 -24.06 16.98 -2.92
CA ALA A 381 -24.51 17.60 -1.66
C ALA A 381 -23.52 18.66 -1.16
N MET A 382 -22.23 18.35 -1.21
CA MET A 382 -21.17 19.31 -0.86
C MET A 382 -21.16 20.53 -1.78
N GLN A 383 -21.30 20.34 -3.10
CA GLN A 383 -21.31 21.45 -4.07
C GLN A 383 -22.51 22.38 -3.88
N ARG A 384 -23.67 21.85 -3.46
CA ARG A 384 -24.85 22.67 -3.10
C ARG A 384 -24.67 23.47 -1.81
N GLY A 385 -23.62 23.18 -1.03
CA GLY A 385 -23.39 23.79 0.28
C GLY A 385 -24.26 23.20 1.38
N ASP A 386 -24.82 22.00 1.17
CA ASP A 386 -25.64 21.33 2.18
C ASP A 386 -24.82 21.16 3.48
N ARG A 387 -25.49 21.32 4.62
CA ARG A 387 -24.86 21.26 5.93
C ARG A 387 -24.58 19.79 6.29
N LEU A 388 -23.31 19.47 6.55
CA LEU A 388 -22.86 18.16 6.98
C LEU A 388 -22.86 18.08 8.52
N LEU A 389 -23.54 17.07 9.05
CA LEU A 389 -23.48 16.61 10.43
C LEU A 389 -22.58 15.37 10.49
N THR A 390 -21.69 15.33 11.45
CA THR A 390 -20.75 14.23 11.67
C THR A 390 -20.78 13.79 13.13
N HIS A 391 -20.78 12.48 13.35
CA HIS A 391 -20.68 11.85 14.66
C HIS A 391 -19.62 10.76 14.61
N ILE A 392 -18.59 10.88 15.43
CA ILE A 392 -17.64 9.79 15.66
C ILE A 392 -18.16 8.97 16.84
N GLU A 393 -18.36 7.68 16.61
CA GLU A 393 -18.76 6.71 17.62
C GLU A 393 -17.61 5.76 17.97
N ILE A 394 -17.44 5.49 19.26
CA ILE A 394 -16.52 4.47 19.79
C ILE A 394 -17.40 3.50 20.59
N GLU A 395 -17.32 2.21 20.25
CA GLU A 395 -18.13 1.18 20.92
C GLU A 395 -19.65 1.50 20.94
N GLY A 396 -20.13 2.15 19.88
CA GLY A 396 -21.53 2.57 19.72
C GLY A 396 -21.93 3.84 20.48
N MET A 397 -21.02 4.46 21.24
CA MET A 397 -21.26 5.73 21.95
C MET A 397 -20.66 6.91 21.18
N THR A 398 -21.43 7.98 21.01
CA THR A 398 -20.96 9.22 20.36
C THR A 398 -19.87 9.89 21.18
N ALA A 399 -18.65 9.92 20.66
CA ALA A 399 -17.48 10.54 21.28
C ALA A 399 -17.30 12.00 20.84
N ILE A 400 -17.49 12.30 19.55
CA ILE A 400 -17.32 13.64 18.97
C ILE A 400 -18.47 13.91 18.02
N SER A 401 -19.04 15.12 18.10
CA SER A 401 -20.02 15.61 17.13
C SER A 401 -19.54 16.94 16.55
N ALA A 402 -19.59 17.06 15.23
CA ALA A 402 -19.27 18.29 14.53
C ALA A 402 -20.27 18.55 13.39
N SER A 403 -20.46 19.82 13.08
CA SER A 403 -21.33 20.24 11.98
C SER A 403 -20.67 21.38 11.22
N GLY A 404 -20.82 21.40 9.90
CA GLY A 404 -20.30 22.47 9.07
C GLY A 404 -20.83 22.41 7.64
N SER A 405 -20.39 23.35 6.82
CA SER A 405 -20.62 23.34 5.38
C SER A 405 -19.28 23.35 4.68
N PHE A 406 -19.21 22.72 3.51
CA PHE A 406 -17.99 22.73 2.71
C PHE A 406 -17.85 24.04 1.97
N ASN A 407 -16.61 24.52 1.86
CA ASN A 407 -16.30 25.64 1.00
C ASN A 407 -16.26 25.17 -0.45
N ALA A 408 -17.34 25.36 -1.19
CA ALA A 408 -17.45 25.01 -2.61
C ALA A 408 -16.42 25.74 -3.50
N SER A 409 -15.79 26.81 -2.99
CA SER A 409 -14.72 27.53 -3.70
C SER A 409 -13.34 26.88 -3.56
N ASN A 410 -13.20 25.74 -2.87
CA ASN A 410 -11.94 24.99 -2.80
C ASN A 410 -11.62 24.39 -4.20
N PRO A 411 -10.48 24.75 -4.84
CA PRO A 411 -10.15 24.29 -6.18
C PRO A 411 -10.02 22.77 -6.32
N GLU A 412 -9.45 22.09 -5.34
CA GLU A 412 -9.27 20.63 -5.36
C GLU A 412 -10.62 19.90 -5.28
N PHE A 413 -11.50 20.40 -4.41
CA PHE A 413 -12.88 19.90 -4.33
C PHE A 413 -13.63 20.09 -5.66
N GLY A 414 -13.52 21.29 -6.25
CA GLY A 414 -14.15 21.61 -7.52
C GLY A 414 -13.71 20.67 -8.65
N LYS A 415 -12.41 20.38 -8.75
CA LYS A 415 -11.87 19.43 -9.76
C LYS A 415 -12.56 18.07 -9.70
N PHE A 416 -12.67 17.47 -8.51
CA PHE A 416 -13.31 16.17 -8.35
C PHE A 416 -14.83 16.21 -8.59
N TYR A 417 -15.51 17.27 -8.16
CA TYR A 417 -16.93 17.45 -8.49
C TYR A 417 -17.16 17.45 -10.01
N TRP A 418 -16.36 18.21 -10.76
CA TRP A 418 -16.45 18.26 -12.23
C TRP A 418 -16.13 16.92 -12.89
N LEU A 419 -15.13 16.19 -12.37
CA LEU A 419 -14.80 14.85 -12.84
C LEU A 419 -15.97 13.88 -12.63
N PHE A 420 -16.53 13.80 -11.42
CA PHE A 420 -17.64 12.89 -11.13
C PHE A 420 -18.90 13.28 -11.90
N ARG A 421 -19.18 14.58 -12.08
CA ARG A 421 -20.26 15.04 -12.95
C ARG A 421 -20.05 14.62 -14.41
N TYR A 422 -18.82 14.73 -14.91
CA TYR A 422 -18.49 14.25 -16.25
C TYR A 422 -18.70 12.75 -16.39
N ILE A 423 -18.22 11.94 -15.43
CA ILE A 423 -18.43 10.48 -15.43
C ILE A 423 -19.92 10.15 -15.42
N ARG A 424 -20.74 10.84 -14.60
CA ARG A 424 -22.20 10.65 -14.57
C ARG A 424 -22.80 10.86 -15.96
N ASN A 425 -22.42 11.96 -16.61
CA ASN A 425 -22.91 12.29 -17.95
C ASN A 425 -22.47 11.25 -18.98
N ALA A 426 -21.19 10.88 -18.97
CA ALA A 426 -20.63 9.88 -19.87
C ALA A 426 -21.33 8.52 -19.70
N ARG A 427 -21.56 8.06 -18.46
CA ARG A 427 -22.30 6.82 -18.16
C ARG A 427 -23.68 6.81 -18.78
N ALA A 428 -24.45 7.90 -18.61
CA ALA A 428 -25.79 8.00 -19.14
C ALA A 428 -25.83 8.05 -20.68
N ILE A 429 -24.85 8.71 -21.31
CA ILE A 429 -24.71 8.73 -22.77
C ILE A 429 -24.32 7.34 -23.28
N LEU A 430 -23.35 6.67 -22.66
CA LEU A 430 -22.90 5.32 -23.03
C LEU A 430 -24.01 4.28 -22.88
N GLU A 431 -24.81 4.38 -21.81
CA GLU A 431 -25.98 3.54 -21.61
C GLU A 431 -26.99 3.67 -22.75
N LEU A 432 -27.27 4.90 -23.18
CA LEU A 432 -28.15 5.15 -24.30
C LEU A 432 -27.59 4.59 -25.63
N LEU A 433 -26.29 4.73 -25.84
CA LEU A 433 -25.64 4.28 -27.08
C LEU A 433 -25.38 2.77 -27.12
N GLY A 434 -25.46 2.07 -25.99
CA GLY A 434 -25.15 0.65 -25.89
C GLY A 434 -23.65 0.33 -26.00
N PHE A 435 -22.77 1.29 -25.75
CA PHE A 435 -21.31 1.10 -25.75
C PHE A 435 -20.76 1.11 -24.32
N ASP A 436 -19.61 0.47 -24.13
CA ASP A 436 -18.82 0.55 -22.90
C ASP A 436 -17.46 1.18 -23.17
N VAL A 437 -17.00 1.95 -22.20
CA VAL A 437 -15.66 2.51 -22.15
C VAL A 437 -15.11 2.23 -20.76
N ASP A 438 -13.88 1.75 -20.68
CA ASP A 438 -13.21 1.49 -19.41
C ASP A 438 -12.63 2.78 -18.81
N PHE A 439 -12.58 2.84 -17.49
CA PHE A 439 -11.95 3.93 -16.78
C PHE A 439 -10.42 3.80 -16.84
N ASP A 440 -9.77 4.76 -17.50
CA ASP A 440 -8.31 4.84 -17.66
C ASP A 440 -7.70 5.70 -16.55
N GLU A 441 -6.63 5.21 -15.91
CA GLU A 441 -5.83 5.96 -14.94
C GLU A 441 -5.25 7.25 -15.54
N LYS A 442 -4.87 7.22 -16.82
CA LYS A 442 -4.28 8.36 -17.52
C LYS A 442 -5.33 9.31 -18.08
N PHE A 443 -6.59 9.09 -17.74
CA PHE A 443 -7.67 9.91 -18.24
C PHE A 443 -7.49 11.37 -17.86
N SER A 444 -7.57 12.23 -18.86
CA SER A 444 -7.69 13.67 -18.69
C SER A 444 -8.83 14.17 -19.58
N ALA A 445 -9.67 15.04 -19.03
CA ALA A 445 -10.73 15.70 -19.76
C ALA A 445 -10.37 17.17 -19.95
N THR A 446 -10.44 17.67 -21.16
CA THR A 446 -10.39 19.10 -21.43
C THR A 446 -11.70 19.75 -20.98
N ALA A 447 -11.66 21.05 -20.65
CA ALA A 447 -12.87 21.81 -20.32
C ALA A 447 -13.93 21.76 -21.44
N LYS A 448 -13.48 21.68 -22.69
CA LYS A 448 -14.35 21.52 -23.87
C LYS A 448 -15.07 20.18 -23.85
N GLU A 449 -14.39 19.08 -23.55
CA GLU A 449 -15.02 17.75 -23.46
C GLU A 449 -16.02 17.67 -22.31
N ILE A 450 -15.71 18.27 -21.16
CA ILE A 450 -16.64 18.34 -20.02
C ILE A 450 -17.89 19.14 -20.40
N GLN A 451 -17.72 20.33 -20.95
CA GLN A 451 -18.82 21.18 -21.40
C GLN A 451 -19.67 20.48 -22.46
N PHE A 452 -19.00 19.77 -23.38
CA PHE A 452 -19.67 19.09 -24.47
C PHE A 452 -20.51 17.89 -24.00
N ALA A 453 -19.98 17.05 -23.10
CA ALA A 453 -20.75 15.98 -22.47
C ALA A 453 -21.91 16.51 -21.62
N GLU A 454 -21.74 17.65 -20.96
CA GLU A 454 -22.83 18.33 -20.23
C GLU A 454 -23.92 18.84 -21.17
N GLU A 455 -23.57 19.45 -22.29
CA GLU A 455 -24.54 19.92 -23.29
C GLU A 455 -25.37 18.77 -23.86
N ILE A 456 -24.70 17.66 -24.21
CA ILE A 456 -25.39 16.44 -24.63
C ILE A 456 -26.30 15.98 -23.50
N TYR A 457 -25.77 15.71 -22.31
CA TYR A 457 -26.55 15.20 -21.19
C TYR A 457 -27.78 16.07 -20.90
N ARG A 458 -27.64 17.40 -20.93
CA ARG A 458 -28.78 18.32 -20.79
C ARG A 458 -29.78 18.16 -21.95
N THR A 459 -29.32 18.10 -23.18
CA THR A 459 -30.20 17.87 -24.33
C THR A 459 -30.93 16.53 -24.23
N LEU A 460 -30.25 15.48 -23.78
CA LEU A 460 -30.79 14.11 -23.72
C LEU A 460 -31.73 13.88 -22.53
N PHE A 461 -31.38 14.42 -21.35
CA PHE A 461 -32.01 14.06 -20.08
C PHE A 461 -32.72 15.24 -19.40
N SER A 462 -32.36 16.50 -19.70
CA SER A 462 -33.11 17.67 -19.21
C SER A 462 -34.22 18.14 -20.17
N GLN A 463 -34.25 17.65 -21.41
CA GLN A 463 -35.38 17.85 -22.34
C GLN A 463 -36.40 16.70 -22.35
N LYS A 464 -36.10 15.58 -21.67
CA LYS A 464 -37.12 14.60 -21.24
C LYS A 464 -38.00 15.25 -20.17
N GLY A 465 -38.93 16.12 -20.58
CA GLY A 465 -39.83 16.79 -19.65
C GLY A 465 -40.36 18.18 -20.03
N LEU A 466 -40.18 18.70 -21.25
CA LEU A 466 -40.96 19.86 -21.71
C LEU A 466 -42.38 19.45 -22.11
N ARG A 467 -43.14 18.89 -21.14
CA ARG A 467 -44.59 18.95 -21.16
C ARG A 467 -45.00 20.25 -20.48
N GLY A 468 -45.18 21.30 -21.29
CA GLY A 468 -46.06 22.40 -20.93
C GLY A 468 -45.51 23.61 -20.17
N LYS A 469 -44.32 24.16 -20.50
CA LYS A 469 -44.16 25.64 -20.68
C LYS A 469 -42.74 26.08 -21.09
N LYS A 470 -42.71 27.01 -22.05
CA LYS A 470 -41.58 27.59 -22.83
C LYS A 470 -40.82 26.61 -23.71
N VAL A 471 -41.45 26.21 -24.82
CA VAL A 471 -40.74 25.63 -25.98
C VAL A 471 -39.92 26.72 -26.67
N ALA A 472 -38.61 26.52 -26.77
CA ALA A 472 -37.72 27.48 -27.43
C ALA A 472 -37.88 27.42 -28.97
N THR A 473 -37.83 28.58 -29.63
CA THR A 473 -37.77 28.68 -31.08
C THR A 473 -36.43 28.16 -31.60
N ALA A 474 -36.43 27.36 -32.66
CA ALA A 474 -35.21 26.88 -33.31
C ALA A 474 -35.09 27.48 -34.72
N THR A 475 -33.88 27.74 -35.18
CA THR A 475 -33.61 28.07 -36.58
C THR A 475 -33.10 26.82 -37.29
N ILE A 476 -33.74 26.46 -38.39
CA ILE A 476 -33.38 25.31 -39.22
C ILE A 476 -33.20 25.76 -40.67
N LYS A 477 -32.22 25.18 -41.36
CA LYS A 477 -32.06 25.35 -42.80
C LYS A 477 -32.82 24.23 -43.49
N ILE A 478 -33.75 24.59 -44.36
CA ILE A 478 -34.58 23.63 -45.11
C ILE A 478 -34.23 23.77 -46.59
N SER A 479 -33.84 22.65 -47.20
CA SER A 479 -33.72 22.53 -48.66
C SER A 479 -35.04 22.08 -49.24
N ILE A 480 -35.55 22.82 -50.21
CA ILE A 480 -36.86 22.58 -50.79
C ILE A 480 -36.71 21.76 -52.05
N PHE A 481 -37.36 20.61 -52.11
CA PHE A 481 -37.28 19.72 -53.26
C PHE A 481 -37.81 20.40 -54.53
N PRO A 482 -37.19 20.18 -55.71
CA PRO A 482 -37.60 20.82 -56.96
C PRO A 482 -39.07 20.64 -57.37
N GLY A 483 -39.73 19.60 -56.88
CA GLY A 483 -41.15 19.32 -57.12
C GLY A 483 -42.13 19.81 -56.03
N ALA A 484 -41.64 20.51 -55.00
CA ALA A 484 -42.49 20.99 -53.92
C ALA A 484 -43.43 22.11 -54.41
N LYS A 485 -44.71 22.03 -54.07
CA LYS A 485 -45.68 23.07 -54.43
C LYS A 485 -45.50 24.27 -53.48
N PRO A 486 -45.35 25.50 -53.99
CA PRO A 486 -45.23 26.70 -53.15
C PRO A 486 -46.35 26.85 -52.12
N GLU A 487 -47.57 26.46 -52.48
CA GLU A 487 -48.78 26.48 -51.64
C GLU A 487 -48.64 25.62 -50.38
N GLU A 488 -47.94 24.49 -50.43
CA GLU A 488 -47.74 23.61 -49.28
C GLU A 488 -46.79 24.24 -48.26
N ILE A 489 -45.79 24.99 -48.73
CA ILE A 489 -44.83 25.70 -47.88
C ILE A 489 -45.48 26.93 -47.23
N ASP A 490 -46.29 27.67 -47.99
CA ASP A 490 -47.08 28.78 -47.46
C ASP A 490 -48.06 28.28 -46.38
N ARG A 491 -48.66 27.10 -46.58
CA ARG A 491 -49.52 26.47 -45.57
C ARG A 491 -48.76 26.13 -44.29
N MET A 492 -47.52 25.65 -44.38
CA MET A 492 -46.65 25.40 -43.21
C MET A 492 -46.26 26.70 -42.47
N CYS A 493 -46.27 27.84 -43.15
CA CYS A 493 -46.00 29.14 -42.53
C CYS A 493 -47.21 29.70 -41.77
N LEU A 494 -48.43 29.31 -42.17
CA LEU A 494 -49.68 29.86 -41.67
C LEU A 494 -50.39 28.97 -40.64
N ILE A 495 -50.29 27.65 -40.77
CA ILE A 495 -51.06 26.69 -39.97
C ILE A 495 -50.13 25.84 -39.10
N PRO A 496 -50.32 25.82 -37.76
CA PRO A 496 -49.55 24.94 -36.89
C PRO A 496 -49.71 23.46 -37.26
N HIS A 497 -48.60 22.74 -37.33
CA HIS A 497 -48.57 21.32 -37.65
C HIS A 497 -47.42 20.63 -36.92
N VAL A 498 -47.35 19.30 -37.01
CA VAL A 498 -46.25 18.53 -36.45
C VAL A 498 -45.00 18.76 -37.31
N ILE A 499 -43.95 19.30 -36.70
CA ILE A 499 -42.66 19.48 -37.36
C ILE A 499 -41.67 18.50 -36.74
N GLN A 500 -41.19 17.57 -37.55
CA GLN A 500 -40.21 16.57 -37.14
C GLN A 500 -38.95 16.66 -38.01
N PHE A 501 -37.79 16.67 -37.38
CA PHE A 501 -36.51 16.64 -38.08
C PHE A 501 -35.45 15.93 -37.26
N ASP A 502 -34.51 15.29 -37.97
CA ASP A 502 -33.36 14.62 -37.39
C ASP A 502 -32.16 15.56 -37.44
N ILE A 503 -31.47 15.71 -36.31
CA ILE A 503 -30.23 16.48 -36.21
C ILE A 503 -29.07 15.52 -36.45
N GLU A 504 -28.35 15.76 -37.54
CA GLU A 504 -27.08 15.11 -37.82
C GLU A 504 -25.93 15.98 -37.31
N TYR A 505 -25.06 15.37 -36.53
CA TYR A 505 -23.87 16.03 -36.02
C TYR A 505 -22.65 15.57 -36.81
N LEU A 506 -21.94 16.50 -37.44
CA LEU A 506 -20.80 16.22 -38.32
C LEU A 506 -19.52 15.76 -37.59
N ALA A 507 -19.39 16.07 -36.30
CA ALA A 507 -18.19 15.73 -35.52
C ALA A 507 -18.49 14.56 -34.57
N PRO A 508 -17.58 13.57 -34.44
CA PRO A 508 -17.74 12.49 -33.48
C PRO A 508 -17.78 13.02 -32.04
N LEU A 509 -18.42 12.27 -31.16
CA LEU A 509 -18.38 12.51 -29.72
C LEU A 509 -17.09 11.91 -29.16
N ILE A 510 -16.32 12.68 -28.40
CA ILE A 510 -15.18 12.14 -27.64
C ILE A 510 -15.63 11.95 -26.19
N LEU A 511 -15.71 10.70 -25.74
CA LEU A 511 -15.94 10.35 -24.34
C LEU A 511 -14.76 9.52 -23.86
N PHE A 512 -14.13 9.94 -22.76
CA PHE A 512 -13.01 9.19 -22.18
C PHE A 512 -11.88 8.90 -23.20
N GLY A 513 -11.57 9.87 -24.07
CA GLY A 513 -10.57 9.73 -25.13
C GLY A 513 -11.00 8.85 -26.32
N GLN A 514 -12.16 8.19 -26.24
CA GLN A 514 -12.69 7.37 -27.32
C GLN A 514 -13.63 8.16 -28.22
N LYS A 515 -13.46 8.00 -29.54
CA LYS A 515 -14.38 8.55 -30.54
C LYS A 515 -15.59 7.63 -30.66
N ILE A 516 -16.75 8.18 -30.39
CA ILE A 516 -18.04 7.50 -30.45
C ILE A 516 -18.89 8.23 -31.49
N GLU A 517 -19.55 7.47 -32.36
CA GLU A 517 -20.49 8.02 -33.31
C GLU A 517 -21.69 8.63 -32.56
N ARG A 518 -22.09 9.83 -32.95
CA ARG A 518 -23.19 10.52 -32.28
C ARG A 518 -24.51 9.87 -32.64
N PRO A 519 -25.43 9.70 -31.67
CA PRO A 519 -26.76 9.25 -32.00
C PRO A 519 -27.47 10.34 -32.80
N ARG A 520 -28.25 9.94 -33.81
CA ARG A 520 -29.17 10.85 -34.48
C ARG A 520 -30.25 11.27 -33.49
N VAL A 521 -30.40 12.58 -33.30
CA VAL A 521 -31.40 13.15 -32.38
C VAL A 521 -32.58 13.64 -33.20
N ARG A 522 -33.75 13.04 -32.98
CA ARG A 522 -35.01 13.46 -33.57
C ARG A 522 -35.69 14.47 -32.67
N ARG A 523 -36.11 15.59 -33.24
CA ARG A 523 -36.96 16.58 -32.56
C ARG A 523 -38.31 16.63 -33.22
N THR A 524 -39.37 16.58 -32.41
CA THR A 524 -40.76 16.65 -32.84
C THR A 524 -41.46 17.76 -32.07
N TYR A 525 -41.84 18.82 -32.78
CA TYR A 525 -42.74 19.85 -32.28
C TYR A 525 -44.17 19.38 -32.57
N THR A 526 -45.00 19.18 -31.55
CA THR A 526 -46.37 18.67 -31.75
C THR A 526 -47.30 19.68 -32.43
N SER A 527 -46.99 20.98 -32.36
CA SER A 527 -47.75 22.04 -33.02
C SER A 527 -46.91 23.31 -33.21
N ALA A 528 -46.41 23.56 -34.42
CA ALA A 528 -45.59 24.73 -34.73
C ALA A 528 -45.77 25.21 -36.19
N THR A 529 -45.45 26.49 -36.44
CA THR A 529 -45.30 27.05 -37.79
C THR A 529 -43.83 27.34 -38.10
N ILE A 530 -43.51 27.56 -39.37
CA ILE A 530 -42.18 28.02 -39.79
C ILE A 530 -42.24 29.46 -40.31
N LYS A 531 -41.21 30.26 -40.03
CA LYS A 531 -41.07 31.63 -40.52
C LYS A 531 -39.74 31.79 -41.23
N LYS A 532 -39.75 32.09 -42.53
CA LYS A 532 -38.53 32.37 -43.31
C LYS A 532 -37.75 33.53 -42.68
N LEU A 533 -36.45 33.35 -42.52
CA LEU A 533 -35.49 34.36 -42.09
C LEU A 533 -34.78 34.93 -43.32
N GLY A 534 -34.60 36.25 -43.38
CA GLY A 534 -33.96 36.95 -44.50
C GLY A 534 -34.93 37.78 -45.37
N ARG A 535 -34.47 38.20 -46.56
CA ARG A 535 -35.21 39.12 -47.46
C ARG A 535 -36.56 38.52 -47.89
N ALA A 536 -37.59 39.37 -47.89
CA ALA A 536 -38.93 39.03 -48.39
C ALA A 536 -38.85 38.66 -49.87
N GLY A 537 -39.30 37.46 -50.20
CA GLY A 537 -39.28 36.92 -51.56
C GLY A 537 -39.90 35.52 -51.57
N LYS A 538 -40.53 35.16 -52.70
CA LYS A 538 -41.16 33.85 -52.88
C LYS A 538 -40.16 32.72 -52.56
N ILE A 539 -40.69 31.65 -52.02
CA ILE A 539 -39.92 30.45 -51.71
C ILE A 539 -39.89 29.61 -52.99
N GLU A 540 -38.70 29.42 -53.57
CA GLU A 540 -38.54 28.72 -54.84
C GLU A 540 -38.07 27.27 -54.60
N PRO A 541 -38.66 26.29 -55.31
CA PRO A 541 -38.16 24.93 -55.32
C PRO A 541 -36.68 24.86 -55.75
N GLY A 542 -35.91 23.90 -55.21
CA GLY A 542 -34.49 23.70 -55.53
C GLY A 542 -33.52 24.56 -54.73
N HIS A 543 -34.00 25.49 -53.90
CA HIS A 543 -33.17 26.36 -53.07
C HIS A 543 -33.24 25.99 -51.58
N SER A 544 -32.26 26.48 -50.81
CA SER A 544 -32.21 26.32 -49.35
C SER A 544 -32.46 27.65 -48.66
N TYR A 545 -33.33 27.64 -47.65
CA TYR A 545 -33.68 28.84 -46.88
C TYR A 545 -33.57 28.57 -45.38
N ASP A 546 -33.27 29.61 -44.62
CA ASP A 546 -33.30 29.56 -43.16
C ASP A 546 -34.72 29.86 -42.68
N PHE A 547 -35.27 28.99 -41.83
CA PHE A 547 -36.57 29.13 -41.22
C PHE A 547 -36.45 29.12 -39.70
N LYS A 548 -37.25 29.94 -39.04
CA LYS A 548 -37.47 29.91 -37.60
C LYS A 548 -38.72 29.12 -37.29
N ILE A 549 -38.62 28.10 -36.46
CA ILE A 549 -39.76 27.37 -35.90
C ILE A 549 -40.40 28.23 -34.82
N CYS A 550 -41.71 28.45 -34.96
CA CYS A 550 -42.56 29.21 -34.06
C CYS A 550 -43.56 28.24 -33.39
N PRO A 551 -43.29 27.77 -32.16
CA PRO A 551 -44.20 26.90 -31.43
C PRO A 551 -45.54 27.59 -31.17
N ALA A 552 -46.64 26.89 -31.41
CA ALA A 552 -47.97 27.37 -31.03
C ALA A 552 -48.22 27.22 -29.52
N GLU A 553 -49.30 27.83 -29.02
CA GLU A 553 -49.73 27.62 -27.64
C GLU A 553 -50.05 26.14 -27.39
N GLY A 554 -49.55 25.58 -26.28
CA GLY A 554 -49.68 24.15 -25.97
C GLY A 554 -48.76 23.20 -26.75
N CYS A 555 -47.85 23.71 -27.59
CA CYS A 555 -46.85 22.87 -28.25
C CYS A 555 -45.99 22.12 -27.21
N GLU A 556 -45.80 20.83 -27.44
CA GLU A 556 -44.82 19.99 -26.74
C GLU A 556 -43.64 19.75 -27.67
N LEU A 557 -42.43 19.75 -27.11
CA LEU A 557 -41.22 19.35 -27.83
C LEU A 557 -40.83 17.95 -27.33
N ILE A 558 -40.93 16.97 -28.22
CA ILE A 558 -40.48 15.60 -27.98
C ILE A 558 -39.11 15.45 -28.60
N VAL A 559 -38.18 14.84 -27.86
CA VAL A 559 -36.82 14.58 -28.31
C VAL A 559 -36.56 13.08 -28.19
N ASP A 560 -36.41 12.43 -29.34
CA ASP A 560 -36.20 10.99 -29.46
C ASP A 560 -34.82 10.67 -30.04
N PHE A 561 -34.36 9.44 -29.85
CA PHE A 561 -33.17 8.93 -30.49
C PHE A 561 -33.55 7.99 -31.61
N VAL A 562 -32.93 8.21 -32.77
CA VAL A 562 -33.01 7.26 -33.87
C VAL A 562 -31.80 6.36 -33.73
N ALA A 563 -32.02 5.11 -33.30
CA ALA A 563 -30.97 4.12 -33.29
C ALA A 563 -30.32 4.05 -34.68
N ALA A 564 -29.00 4.06 -34.74
CA ALA A 564 -28.30 3.72 -35.98
C ALA A 564 -28.79 2.32 -36.38
N LYS A 565 -29.32 2.17 -37.60
CA LYS A 565 -29.58 0.83 -38.13
C LYS A 565 -28.24 0.07 -38.08
N ALA A 566 -28.24 -1.07 -37.40
CA ALA A 566 -27.12 -1.99 -37.31
C ALA A 566 -26.62 -2.42 -38.69
#